data_AF-A0AAW4JR76-F1
#
_entry.id   AF-A0AAW4JR76-F1
#
_cell.length_a   1.000
_cell.length_b   1.000
_cell.length_c   1.000
_cell.angle_alpha   90.00
_cell.angle_beta   90.00
_cell.angle_gamma   90.00
#
_symmetry.space_group_name_H-M   'P 1'
#
loop_
_entity.id
_entity.type
_entity.pdbx_description
1 polymer ?
#
loop_
_entity_poly.entity_id
_entity_poly.type
_entity_poly.pdbx_seq_one_letter_code
_entity_poly.pdbx_strand_id
1 'polypeptide(L)'
;MVDGGDAARWLHLNAARGGPDDLSLLVNRVAPAIGATHMVIYLADYTQSSLVPLLGAGAPRDELTIETTLAGRAFTGLQVQRAPDHPDRLWVPLLLGCERLGALEIVSSRAGDPALDRPAWEVAVAVAQVLVNRRLYGDVVERIRRRLPMQVAAEIVWGLLPPLTFATDDLVVTAILEPCYDVGGDIFDYALNGDMLSVGLFDTCGHGIKASAMASLVVSAYRNARRTGLDLIDTAISIDRWVRSEHPGMFATALLAELDRRTGLLRIINAGHPAAMLLRDGKAVRALPGPTALPLGLGNLSTRRPRAHEEALHPGDRILAYTDGITDARGDDGERFGLDRLVDFVERALNDRLPSPETMRRLVRAVLAYQQDQLDDDATAMFLEWRPPHLPLGHLEHLTAPDRTIVSP
;
A
#
# COMPACT_ATOMS: atom_id res chain seq x y z
N MET A 1 11.31 1.41 -36.22
CA MET A 1 9.99 1.47 -35.55
C MET A 1 10.25 1.38 -34.06
N VAL A 2 9.58 2.22 -33.27
CA VAL A 2 9.57 2.14 -31.80
C VAL A 2 8.57 1.05 -31.46
N ASP A 3 9.02 -0.02 -30.81
CA ASP A 3 8.15 -1.16 -30.45
C ASP A 3 8.35 -1.50 -28.96
N GLY A 4 7.49 -0.93 -28.12
CA GLY A 4 7.48 -1.19 -26.69
C GLY A 4 7.04 -2.61 -26.35
N GLY A 5 6.17 -3.21 -27.17
CA GLY A 5 5.68 -4.56 -27.01
C GLY A 5 6.79 -5.60 -27.18
N ASP A 6 7.62 -5.45 -28.20
CA ASP A 6 8.78 -6.33 -28.40
C ASP A 6 9.85 -6.12 -27.32
N ALA A 7 10.09 -4.88 -26.87
CA ALA A 7 10.97 -4.58 -25.75
C ALA A 7 10.49 -5.24 -24.45
N ALA A 8 9.20 -5.10 -24.13
CA ALA A 8 8.56 -5.71 -22.97
C ALA A 8 8.61 -7.24 -23.03
N ARG A 9 8.26 -7.83 -24.19
CA ARG A 9 8.34 -9.28 -24.41
C ARG A 9 9.76 -9.79 -24.23
N TRP A 10 10.75 -9.08 -24.77
CA TRP A 10 12.15 -9.44 -24.60
C TRP A 10 12.56 -9.42 -23.12
N LEU A 11 12.19 -8.38 -22.36
CA LEU A 11 12.49 -8.29 -20.93
C LEU A 11 11.94 -9.50 -20.17
N HIS A 12 10.70 -9.89 -20.42
CA HIS A 12 10.10 -11.06 -19.77
C HIS A 12 10.81 -12.37 -20.11
N LEU A 13 11.00 -12.64 -21.40
CA LEU A 13 11.59 -13.90 -21.86
C LEU A 13 13.07 -14.03 -21.51
N ASN A 14 13.75 -12.92 -21.27
CA ASN A 14 15.18 -12.87 -21.00
C ASN A 14 15.49 -12.43 -19.56
N ALA A 15 14.48 -12.29 -18.70
CA ALA A 15 14.67 -11.98 -17.29
C ALA A 15 15.56 -13.01 -16.58
N ALA A 16 15.61 -14.27 -17.05
CA ALA A 16 16.50 -15.30 -16.50
C ALA A 16 17.97 -15.18 -16.94
N ARG A 17 18.31 -14.27 -17.87
CA ARG A 17 19.67 -14.15 -18.44
C ARG A 17 20.66 -13.34 -17.59
N GLY A 18 20.25 -12.86 -16.41
CA GLY A 18 21.13 -12.14 -15.47
C GLY A 18 20.70 -12.39 -14.04
N GLY A 19 21.62 -12.27 -13.09
CA GLY A 19 21.32 -12.34 -11.66
C GLY A 19 20.43 -11.19 -11.20
N PRO A 20 19.87 -11.22 -9.98
CA PRO A 20 18.97 -10.17 -9.46
C PRO A 20 19.50 -8.74 -9.64
N ASP A 21 20.82 -8.55 -9.45
CA ASP A 21 21.53 -7.27 -9.59
C ASP A 21 21.63 -6.75 -11.04
N ASP A 22 21.46 -7.62 -12.04
CA ASP A 22 21.61 -7.27 -13.46
C ASP A 22 20.35 -6.64 -14.08
N LEU A 23 19.31 -6.35 -13.29
CA LEU A 23 18.04 -5.84 -13.83
C LEU A 23 18.24 -4.51 -14.58
N SER A 24 19.03 -3.60 -14.00
CA SER A 24 19.40 -2.33 -14.63
C SER A 24 20.10 -2.53 -15.98
N LEU A 25 20.94 -3.55 -16.13
CA LEU A 25 21.58 -3.91 -17.40
C LEU A 25 20.58 -4.46 -18.42
N LEU A 26 19.65 -5.31 -17.99
CA LEU A 26 18.64 -5.88 -18.88
C LEU A 26 17.69 -4.81 -19.42
N VAL A 27 17.24 -3.89 -18.56
CA VAL A 27 16.41 -2.75 -18.95
C VAL A 27 17.16 -1.87 -19.96
N ASN A 28 18.44 -1.60 -19.73
CA ASN A 28 19.21 -0.80 -20.67
C ASN A 28 19.49 -1.46 -22.02
N ARG A 29 19.52 -2.80 -22.10
CA ARG A 29 19.63 -3.50 -23.39
C ARG A 29 18.42 -3.28 -24.30
N VAL A 30 17.24 -3.04 -23.74
CA VAL A 30 16.03 -2.80 -24.54
C VAL A 30 15.72 -1.32 -24.77
N ALA A 31 16.46 -0.39 -24.15
CA ALA A 31 16.26 1.05 -24.35
C ALA A 31 16.24 1.48 -25.83
N PRO A 32 17.15 0.98 -26.70
CA PRO A 32 17.16 1.36 -28.12
C PRO A 32 15.89 0.96 -28.88
N ALA A 33 15.18 -0.10 -28.45
CA ALA A 33 13.96 -0.59 -29.09
C ALA A 33 12.81 0.44 -29.01
N ILE A 34 12.83 1.30 -27.99
CA ILE A 34 11.89 2.42 -27.87
C ILE A 34 12.48 3.78 -28.26
N GLY A 35 13.69 3.79 -28.85
CA GLY A 35 14.39 5.03 -29.18
C GLY A 35 14.97 5.77 -27.98
N ALA A 36 15.17 5.09 -26.85
CA ALA A 36 15.86 5.61 -25.68
C ALA A 36 17.36 5.30 -25.74
N THR A 37 18.20 6.21 -25.23
CA THR A 37 19.64 6.01 -25.09
C THR A 37 19.98 5.24 -23.82
N HIS A 38 19.24 5.50 -22.74
CA HIS A 38 19.37 4.80 -21.46
C HIS A 38 18.08 4.91 -20.66
N MET A 39 17.88 3.99 -19.72
CA MET A 39 16.76 3.96 -18.79
C MET A 39 17.25 3.68 -17.38
N VAL A 40 16.69 4.36 -16.38
CA VAL A 40 17.06 4.18 -14.97
C VAL A 40 15.83 3.88 -14.14
N ILE A 41 15.89 2.78 -13.39
CA ILE A 41 14.84 2.38 -12.46
C ILE A 41 15.09 3.13 -11.15
N TYR A 42 14.08 3.85 -10.68
CA TYR A 42 14.03 4.44 -9.36
C TYR A 42 12.98 3.73 -8.52
N LEU A 43 13.37 3.30 -7.33
CA LEU A 43 12.51 2.60 -6.38
C LEU A 43 12.12 3.50 -5.22
N ALA A 44 10.85 3.50 -4.85
CA ALA A 44 10.40 4.17 -3.64
C ALA A 44 10.98 3.45 -2.41
N ASP A 45 11.58 4.22 -1.50
CA ASP A 45 11.99 3.72 -0.19
C ASP A 45 10.78 3.28 0.65
N TYR A 46 11.05 2.61 1.76
CA TYR A 46 9.98 2.11 2.65
C TYR A 46 9.08 3.24 3.17
N THR A 47 9.68 4.39 3.50
CA THR A 47 9.00 5.61 3.98
C THR A 47 8.27 6.39 2.89
N GLN A 48 8.41 5.98 1.62
CA GLN A 48 7.88 6.68 0.44
C GLN A 48 8.17 8.19 0.44
N SER A 49 9.37 8.56 0.87
CA SER A 49 9.91 9.92 0.87
C SER A 49 10.87 10.16 -0.30
N SER A 50 11.53 9.09 -0.75
CA SER A 50 12.59 9.17 -1.75
C SER A 50 12.45 8.08 -2.81
N LEU A 51 12.94 8.43 -3.99
CA LEU A 51 13.16 7.56 -5.13
C LEU A 51 14.65 7.28 -5.24
N VAL A 52 15.05 6.04 -4.97
CA VAL A 52 16.44 5.58 -4.94
C VAL A 52 16.77 4.84 -6.24
N PRO A 53 17.83 5.22 -6.96
CA PRO A 53 18.16 4.58 -8.23
C PRO A 53 18.70 3.16 -8.02
N LEU A 54 18.18 2.21 -8.79
CA LEU A 54 18.78 0.90 -8.98
C LEU A 54 19.94 1.02 -9.96
N LEU A 55 21.11 1.33 -9.41
CA LEU A 55 22.34 1.53 -10.17
C LEU A 55 22.80 0.23 -10.83
N GLY A 56 23.12 0.31 -12.13
CA GLY A 56 23.79 -0.73 -12.91
C GLY A 56 25.14 -0.26 -13.43
N ALA A 57 25.65 -0.84 -14.53
CA ALA A 57 26.85 -0.33 -15.22
C ALA A 57 26.66 1.02 -15.94
N GLY A 58 25.74 1.87 -15.47
CA GLY A 58 25.44 3.20 -15.98
C GLY A 58 26.12 4.30 -15.16
N ALA A 59 25.91 5.56 -15.58
CA ALA A 59 26.41 6.72 -14.84
C ALA A 59 25.74 6.80 -13.45
N PRO A 60 26.47 7.28 -12.42
CA PRO A 60 25.88 7.50 -11.10
C PRO A 60 24.66 8.42 -11.23
N ARG A 61 23.64 8.10 -10.45
CA ARG A 61 22.40 8.85 -10.35
C ARG A 61 22.19 9.21 -8.90
N ASP A 62 21.74 10.44 -8.69
CA ASP A 62 21.36 10.91 -7.38
C ASP A 62 19.97 10.37 -7.02
N GLU A 63 19.75 10.23 -5.72
CA GLU A 63 18.43 10.05 -5.14
C GLU A 63 17.54 11.27 -5.41
N LEU A 64 16.25 11.01 -5.59
CA LEU A 64 15.26 12.04 -5.89
C LEU A 64 14.20 12.07 -4.80
N THR A 65 13.94 13.25 -4.24
CA THR A 65 12.83 13.42 -3.29
C THR A 65 11.48 13.30 -4.00
N ILE A 66 10.53 12.59 -3.40
CA ILE A 66 9.19 12.41 -3.99
C ILE A 66 8.39 13.72 -4.04
N GLU A 67 8.53 14.59 -3.05
CA GLU A 67 7.73 15.83 -2.96
C GLU A 67 8.13 16.90 -3.98
N THR A 68 9.41 16.99 -4.33
CA THR A 68 9.97 18.17 -5.04
C THR A 68 10.41 17.88 -6.46
N THR A 69 10.31 16.63 -6.94
CA THR A 69 10.84 16.22 -8.25
C THR A 69 9.75 15.79 -9.22
N LEU A 70 10.04 15.86 -10.52
CA LEU A 70 9.16 15.33 -11.57
C LEU A 70 9.00 13.81 -11.47
N ALA A 71 10.05 13.09 -11.08
CA ALA A 71 9.99 11.65 -10.81
C ALA A 71 8.98 11.34 -9.70
N GLY A 72 9.02 12.14 -8.63
CA GLY A 72 8.06 12.08 -7.54
C GLY A 72 6.62 12.41 -7.94
N ARG A 73 6.42 13.40 -8.83
CA ARG A 73 5.10 13.67 -9.44
C ARG A 73 4.61 12.52 -10.32
N ALA A 74 5.49 11.85 -11.06
CA ALA A 74 5.11 10.65 -11.81
C ALA A 74 4.68 9.53 -10.87
N PHE A 75 5.45 9.28 -9.81
CA PHE A 75 5.14 8.28 -8.78
C PHE A 75 3.81 8.54 -8.07
N THR A 76 3.55 9.78 -7.64
CA THR A 76 2.35 10.14 -6.87
C THR A 76 1.11 10.30 -7.75
N GLY A 77 1.25 10.93 -8.92
CA GLY A 77 0.15 11.22 -9.85
C GLY A 77 -0.16 10.09 -10.85
N LEU A 78 0.68 9.06 -10.93
CA LEU A 78 0.54 7.93 -11.86
C LEU A 78 0.39 8.37 -13.33
N GLN A 79 1.10 9.42 -13.71
CA GLN A 79 1.10 9.97 -15.06
C GLN A 79 2.54 10.20 -15.53
N VAL A 80 2.75 10.10 -16.85
CA VAL A 80 4.04 10.43 -17.46
C VAL A 80 4.35 11.90 -17.24
N GLN A 81 5.53 12.21 -16.70
CA GLN A 81 5.98 13.58 -16.44
C GLN A 81 7.13 13.96 -17.36
N ARG A 82 7.13 15.23 -17.79
CA ARG A 82 8.12 15.82 -18.70
C ARG A 82 8.52 17.20 -18.21
N ALA A 83 9.79 17.53 -18.39
CA ALA A 83 10.35 18.83 -18.02
C ALA A 83 10.68 19.62 -19.30
N PRO A 84 10.19 20.87 -19.47
CA PRO A 84 10.63 21.72 -20.58
C PRO A 84 12.14 21.99 -20.58
N ASP A 85 12.74 22.03 -19.39
CA ASP A 85 14.16 22.25 -19.09
C ASP A 85 15.04 21.00 -19.31
N HIS A 86 14.43 19.82 -19.37
CA HIS A 86 15.08 18.55 -19.70
C HIS A 86 14.30 17.83 -20.81
N PRO A 87 14.30 18.38 -22.05
CA PRO A 87 13.45 17.89 -23.13
C PRO A 87 13.84 16.50 -23.64
N ASP A 88 14.98 15.98 -23.18
CA ASP A 88 15.49 14.65 -23.47
C ASP A 88 15.04 13.59 -22.46
N ARG A 89 14.18 13.93 -21.48
CA ARG A 89 13.76 13.02 -20.41
C ARG A 89 12.26 12.94 -20.24
N LEU A 90 11.79 11.72 -19.98
CA LEU A 90 10.45 11.46 -19.47
C LEU A 90 10.51 10.52 -18.26
N TRP A 91 9.58 10.74 -17.34
CA TRP A 91 9.42 9.94 -16.12
C TRP A 91 8.13 9.17 -16.21
N VAL A 92 8.23 7.85 -16.10
CA VAL A 92 7.08 6.94 -16.21
C VAL A 92 6.86 6.26 -14.86
N PRO A 93 5.64 6.19 -14.33
CA PRO A 93 5.38 5.47 -13.09
C PRO A 93 5.72 3.98 -13.23
N LEU A 94 6.38 3.40 -12.22
CA LEU A 94 6.53 1.94 -12.12
C LEU A 94 5.40 1.40 -11.25
N LEU A 95 4.33 0.96 -11.91
CA LEU A 95 3.11 0.46 -11.28
C LEU A 95 2.91 -1.02 -11.62
N LEU A 96 2.69 -1.86 -10.60
CA LEU A 96 2.22 -3.23 -10.80
C LEU A 96 0.84 -3.39 -10.18
N GLY A 97 -0.20 -3.46 -11.01
CA GLY A 97 -1.58 -3.40 -10.53
C GLY A 97 -1.81 -2.07 -9.82
N CYS A 98 -1.88 -2.08 -8.48
CA CYS A 98 -2.03 -0.89 -7.66
C CYS A 98 -0.81 -0.59 -6.78
N GLU A 99 0.23 -1.44 -6.81
CA GLU A 99 1.45 -1.24 -6.06
C GLU A 99 2.36 -0.23 -6.78
N ARG A 100 2.60 0.91 -6.15
CA ARG A 100 3.53 1.93 -6.64
C ARG A 100 4.95 1.55 -6.24
N LEU A 101 5.75 1.09 -7.19
CA LEU A 101 7.12 0.64 -6.95
C LEU A 101 8.13 1.77 -7.03
N GLY A 102 7.83 2.81 -7.82
CA GLY A 102 8.73 3.95 -8.04
C GLY A 102 8.50 4.61 -9.41
N ALA A 103 9.58 4.98 -10.09
CA ALA A 103 9.53 5.62 -11.41
C ALA A 103 10.65 5.13 -12.32
N LEU A 104 10.43 5.16 -13.63
CA LEU A 104 11.39 4.87 -14.67
C LEU A 104 11.80 6.18 -15.34
N GLU A 105 13.07 6.55 -15.22
CA GLU A 105 13.68 7.58 -16.06
C GLU A 105 13.92 6.96 -17.44
N ILE A 106 13.45 7.61 -18.49
CA ILE A 106 13.79 7.27 -19.87
C ILE A 106 14.47 8.50 -20.49
N VAL A 107 15.70 8.31 -20.98
CA VAL A 107 16.45 9.35 -21.68
C VAL A 107 16.33 9.09 -23.18
N SER A 108 15.75 10.03 -23.92
CA SER A 108 15.53 9.93 -25.36
C SER A 108 15.45 11.31 -25.98
N SER A 109 16.04 11.49 -27.17
CA SER A 109 15.82 12.69 -28.00
C SER A 109 14.36 12.87 -28.43
N ARG A 110 13.53 11.83 -28.27
CA ARG A 110 12.09 11.86 -28.54
C ARG A 110 11.24 12.00 -27.28
N ALA A 111 11.80 12.35 -26.12
CA ALA A 111 11.03 12.39 -24.88
C ALA A 111 9.85 13.39 -24.91
N GLY A 112 9.96 14.46 -25.70
CA GLY A 112 8.87 15.40 -25.95
C GLY A 112 7.77 14.91 -26.91
N ASP A 113 7.95 13.78 -27.59
CA ASP A 113 6.99 13.21 -28.53
C ASP A 113 5.95 12.33 -27.80
N PRO A 114 4.65 12.69 -27.79
CA PRO A 114 3.61 11.88 -27.16
C PRO A 114 3.47 10.46 -27.73
N ALA A 115 4.02 10.18 -28.91
CA ALA A 115 4.04 8.84 -29.47
C ALA A 115 4.91 7.87 -28.64
N LEU A 116 5.75 8.37 -27.73
CA LEU A 116 6.58 7.55 -26.85
C LEU A 116 5.84 7.05 -25.60
N ASP A 117 4.70 7.64 -25.22
CA ASP A 117 3.99 7.33 -23.97
C ASP A 117 3.59 5.86 -23.90
N ARG A 118 2.97 5.35 -24.96
CA ARG A 118 2.54 3.93 -25.00
C ARG A 118 3.72 2.96 -24.92
N PRO A 119 4.76 3.06 -25.76
CA PRO A 119 5.95 2.21 -25.64
C PRO A 119 6.64 2.31 -24.27
N ALA A 120 6.67 3.51 -23.70
CA ALA A 120 7.25 3.77 -22.39
C ALA A 120 6.48 3.07 -21.26
N TRP A 121 5.14 3.09 -21.31
CA TRP A 121 4.27 2.33 -20.41
C TRP A 121 4.43 0.83 -20.57
N GLU A 122 4.46 0.32 -21.81
CA GLU A 122 4.65 -1.11 -22.09
C GLU A 122 5.97 -1.63 -21.46
N VAL A 123 7.06 -0.87 -21.59
CA VAL A 123 8.33 -1.18 -20.94
C VAL A 123 8.24 -1.03 -19.41
N ALA A 124 7.66 0.05 -18.89
CA ALA A 124 7.54 0.28 -17.45
C ALA A 124 6.76 -0.84 -16.73
N VAL A 125 5.67 -1.32 -17.32
CA VAL A 125 4.90 -2.46 -16.80
C VAL A 125 5.74 -3.74 -16.80
N ALA A 126 6.48 -4.00 -17.88
CA ALA A 126 7.36 -5.17 -17.95
C ALA A 126 8.47 -5.10 -16.90
N VAL A 127 9.07 -3.92 -16.71
CA VAL A 127 10.07 -3.68 -15.66
C VAL A 127 9.48 -3.93 -14.28
N ALA A 128 8.29 -3.38 -13.99
CA ALA A 128 7.61 -3.56 -12.70
C ALA A 128 7.33 -5.05 -12.39
N GLN A 129 6.83 -5.80 -13.37
CA GLN A 129 6.59 -7.24 -13.25
C GLN A 129 7.88 -8.04 -13.01
N VAL A 130 8.95 -7.76 -13.76
CA VAL A 130 10.25 -8.41 -13.58
C VAL A 130 10.83 -8.06 -12.21
N LEU A 131 10.66 -6.81 -11.76
CA LEU A 131 11.16 -6.33 -10.48
C LEU A 131 10.50 -7.06 -9.31
N VAL A 132 9.17 -7.16 -9.31
CA VAL A 132 8.43 -7.87 -8.25
C VAL A 132 8.74 -9.35 -8.25
N ASN A 133 8.85 -9.99 -9.42
CA ASN A 133 9.27 -11.39 -9.49
C ASN A 133 10.69 -11.60 -8.94
N ARG A 134 11.61 -10.67 -9.20
CA ARG A 134 13.01 -10.75 -8.73
C ARG A 134 13.20 -10.54 -7.24
N ARG A 135 12.27 -9.89 -6.54
CA ARG A 135 12.30 -9.78 -5.06
C ARG A 135 12.35 -11.15 -4.38
N LEU A 136 11.86 -12.20 -5.04
CA LEU A 136 11.87 -13.58 -4.52
C LEU A 136 13.25 -14.26 -4.58
N TYR A 137 14.18 -13.73 -5.39
CA TYR A 137 15.44 -14.41 -5.72
C TYR A 137 16.69 -13.60 -5.38
N GLY A 138 16.54 -12.39 -4.82
CA GLY A 138 17.68 -11.60 -4.36
C GLY A 138 17.29 -10.34 -3.61
N ASP A 139 18.25 -9.80 -2.87
CA ASP A 139 18.01 -8.75 -1.89
C ASP A 139 18.23 -7.33 -2.45
N VAL A 140 18.60 -7.18 -3.72
CA VAL A 140 18.98 -5.87 -4.30
C VAL A 140 17.89 -4.82 -4.15
N VAL A 141 16.64 -5.22 -4.40
CA VAL A 141 15.48 -4.34 -4.27
C VAL A 141 15.29 -3.92 -2.82
N GLU A 142 15.38 -4.87 -1.89
CA GLU A 142 15.20 -4.58 -0.47
C GLU A 142 16.34 -3.73 0.09
N ARG A 143 17.58 -4.02 -0.30
CA ARG A 143 18.76 -3.22 0.07
C ARG A 143 18.68 -1.78 -0.40
N ILE A 144 18.13 -1.53 -1.59
CA ILE A 144 18.00 -0.17 -2.16
C ILE A 144 16.86 0.61 -1.51
N ARG A 145 15.74 -0.07 -1.23
CA ARG A 145 14.57 0.57 -0.60
C ARG A 145 14.83 0.94 0.86
N ARG A 146 15.84 0.32 1.50
CA ARG A 146 16.25 0.61 2.88
C ARG A 146 17.21 1.78 2.93
N ARG A 147 16.77 2.84 3.60
CA ARG A 147 17.60 4.02 3.89
C ARG A 147 18.33 3.91 5.22
N LEU A 148 17.77 3.11 6.13
CA LEU A 148 18.29 2.85 7.47
C LEU A 148 18.34 1.34 7.74
N PRO A 149 19.16 0.89 8.70
CA PRO A 149 19.11 -0.48 9.19
C PRO A 149 17.72 -0.82 9.70
N MET A 150 17.18 -1.95 9.26
CA MET A 150 15.87 -2.46 9.71
C MET A 150 16.09 -3.43 10.88
N GLN A 151 15.29 -3.30 11.93
CA GLN A 151 15.30 -4.25 13.04
C GLN A 151 14.66 -5.58 12.63
N VAL A 152 15.04 -6.67 13.28
CA VAL A 152 14.47 -8.01 13.02
C VAL A 152 12.96 -8.05 13.25
N ALA A 153 12.44 -7.26 14.20
CA ALA A 153 11.00 -7.15 14.42
C ALA A 153 10.28 -6.56 13.20
N ALA A 154 10.82 -5.48 12.63
CA ALA A 154 10.32 -4.87 11.40
C ALA A 154 10.43 -5.83 10.21
N GLU A 155 11.52 -6.59 10.07
CA GLU A 155 11.67 -7.61 9.01
C GLU A 155 10.55 -8.66 9.03
N ILE A 156 10.20 -9.12 10.24
CA ILE A 156 9.13 -10.10 10.44
C ILE A 156 7.79 -9.50 10.00
N VAL A 157 7.46 -8.29 10.44
CA VAL A 157 6.19 -7.64 10.09
C VAL A 157 6.12 -7.35 8.59
N TRP A 158 7.13 -6.71 8.02
CA TRP A 158 7.18 -6.38 6.59
C TRP A 158 7.15 -7.61 5.69
N GLY A 159 7.79 -8.72 6.11
CA GLY A 159 7.73 -9.99 5.40
C GLY A 159 6.35 -10.65 5.40
N LEU A 160 5.45 -10.25 6.30
CA LEU A 160 4.10 -10.78 6.43
C LEU A 160 3.02 -9.91 5.81
N LEU A 161 3.26 -8.61 5.65
CA LEU A 161 2.28 -7.68 5.09
C LEU A 161 1.87 -8.09 3.66
N PRO A 162 0.57 -7.97 3.31
CA PRO A 162 0.18 -7.96 1.90
C PRO A 162 0.70 -6.67 1.22
N PRO A 163 0.58 -6.54 -0.11
CA PRO A 163 0.85 -5.26 -0.77
C PRO A 163 0.12 -4.12 -0.07
N LEU A 164 0.77 -2.95 0.06
CA LEU A 164 0.18 -1.80 0.77
C LEU A 164 -1.11 -1.28 0.12
N THR A 165 -1.32 -1.58 -1.16
CA THR A 165 -2.52 -1.21 -1.90
C THR A 165 -3.01 -2.38 -2.75
N PHE A 166 -4.31 -2.61 -2.71
CA PHE A 166 -5.07 -3.49 -3.59
C PHE A 166 -6.27 -2.73 -4.13
N ALA A 167 -6.60 -2.91 -5.41
CA ALA A 167 -7.85 -2.42 -5.94
C ALA A 167 -8.42 -3.31 -7.05
N THR A 168 -9.73 -3.17 -7.22
CA THR A 168 -10.51 -3.65 -8.36
C THR A 168 -11.42 -2.51 -8.81
N ASP A 169 -12.26 -2.75 -9.81
CA ASP A 169 -13.13 -1.69 -10.35
C ASP A 169 -14.14 -1.11 -9.33
N ASP A 170 -14.44 -1.84 -8.26
CA ASP A 170 -15.42 -1.44 -7.25
C ASP A 170 -14.87 -1.47 -5.81
N LEU A 171 -13.56 -1.64 -5.61
CA LEU A 171 -12.95 -1.75 -4.29
C LEU A 171 -11.54 -1.17 -4.29
N VAL A 172 -11.19 -0.44 -3.24
CA VAL A 172 -9.81 -0.05 -2.93
C VAL A 172 -9.53 -0.39 -1.47
N VAL A 173 -8.43 -1.08 -1.22
CA VAL A 173 -7.84 -1.23 0.11
C VAL A 173 -6.45 -0.63 0.04
N THR A 174 -6.15 0.32 0.92
CA THR A 174 -4.80 0.86 1.03
C THR A 174 -4.45 1.06 2.49
N ALA A 175 -3.23 0.74 2.87
CA ALA A 175 -2.75 0.87 4.22
C ALA A 175 -1.30 1.33 4.26
N ILE A 176 -0.92 1.89 5.39
CA ILE A 176 0.41 2.40 5.72
C ILE A 176 0.76 1.92 7.11
N LEU A 177 2.06 1.72 7.36
CA LEU A 177 2.64 1.35 8.65
C LEU A 177 3.95 2.13 8.79
N GLU A 178 4.07 2.90 9.86
CA GLU A 178 5.32 3.52 10.31
C GLU A 178 5.47 3.27 11.82
N PRO A 179 6.69 3.22 12.39
CA PRO A 179 7.97 3.37 11.72
C PRO A 179 8.34 2.15 10.88
N CYS A 180 8.83 2.36 9.65
CA CYS A 180 9.20 1.28 8.75
C CYS A 180 10.37 0.40 9.25
N TYR A 181 11.28 0.96 10.05
CA TYR A 181 12.56 0.30 10.41
C TYR A 181 12.58 -0.30 11.82
N ASP A 182 11.62 0.06 12.67
CA ASP A 182 11.54 -0.36 14.08
C ASP A 182 10.08 -0.59 14.50
N VAL A 183 9.37 -1.39 13.72
CA VAL A 183 7.97 -1.72 13.99
C VAL A 183 7.87 -2.45 15.34
N GLY A 184 6.93 -2.00 16.17
CA GLY A 184 6.52 -2.65 17.40
C GLY A 184 5.72 -3.93 17.11
N GLY A 185 4.41 -3.77 16.92
CA GLY A 185 3.41 -4.83 16.89
C GLY A 185 2.25 -4.62 15.91
N ASP A 186 2.14 -3.44 15.29
CA ASP A 186 1.08 -3.19 14.33
C ASP A 186 1.24 -4.05 13.07
N ILE A 187 0.13 -4.62 12.63
CA ILE A 187 0.08 -5.39 11.39
C ILE A 187 -1.33 -5.37 10.80
N PHE A 188 -1.43 -5.47 9.49
CA PHE A 188 -2.70 -5.60 8.81
C PHE A 188 -2.67 -6.70 7.75
N ASP A 189 -3.85 -7.19 7.40
CA ASP A 189 -3.99 -8.16 6.33
C ASP A 189 -5.37 -8.06 5.67
N TYR A 190 -5.44 -8.37 4.37
CA TYR A 190 -6.70 -8.39 3.64
C TYR A 190 -6.73 -9.51 2.61
N ALA A 191 -7.92 -9.92 2.21
CA ALA A 191 -8.12 -10.88 1.14
C ALA A 191 -9.50 -10.68 0.51
N LEU A 192 -9.56 -10.70 -0.82
CA LEU A 192 -10.80 -10.74 -1.56
C LEU A 192 -11.02 -12.18 -2.07
N ASN A 193 -12.06 -12.84 -1.57
CA ASN A 193 -12.44 -14.19 -1.99
C ASN A 193 -13.86 -14.17 -2.58
N GLY A 194 -13.96 -14.27 -3.91
CA GLY A 194 -15.22 -14.06 -4.61
C GLY A 194 -15.73 -12.62 -4.40
N ASP A 195 -16.91 -12.49 -3.82
CA ASP A 195 -17.53 -11.19 -3.52
C ASP A 195 -17.26 -10.69 -2.08
N MET A 196 -16.55 -11.47 -1.28
CA MET A 196 -16.29 -11.14 0.12
C MET A 196 -14.88 -10.60 0.31
N LEU A 197 -14.78 -9.33 0.69
CA LEU A 197 -13.52 -8.72 1.13
C LEU A 197 -13.40 -8.86 2.65
N SER A 198 -12.37 -9.55 3.12
CA SER A 198 -12.03 -9.63 4.54
C SER A 198 -10.83 -8.74 4.85
N VAL A 199 -10.92 -7.92 5.89
CA VAL A 199 -9.90 -6.96 6.32
C VAL A 199 -9.64 -7.12 7.81
N GLY A 200 -8.37 -7.10 8.21
CA GLY A 200 -7.95 -7.09 9.61
C GLY A 200 -6.87 -6.05 9.85
N LEU A 201 -7.04 -5.23 10.88
CA LEU A 201 -6.03 -4.36 11.46
C LEU A 201 -5.80 -4.79 12.90
N PHE A 202 -4.54 -4.98 13.29
CA PHE A 202 -4.15 -5.53 14.58
C PHE A 202 -3.03 -4.67 15.18
N ASP A 203 -3.13 -4.46 16.48
CA ASP A 203 -2.11 -3.79 17.30
C ASP A 203 -1.84 -4.74 18.48
N THR A 204 -0.60 -5.21 18.60
CA THR A 204 -0.21 -6.17 19.63
C THR A 204 0.51 -5.49 20.78
N CYS A 205 0.13 -5.82 22.02
CA CYS A 205 0.78 -5.21 23.17
C CYS A 205 2.27 -5.60 23.29
N GLY A 206 3.10 -4.65 23.69
CA GLY A 206 4.55 -4.83 23.88
C GLY A 206 5.34 -4.18 22.75
N HIS A 207 6.64 -4.47 22.68
CA HIS A 207 7.54 -3.90 21.67
C HIS A 207 8.61 -4.91 21.23
N GLY A 208 9.19 -4.67 20.05
CA GLY A 208 10.26 -5.47 19.47
C GLY A 208 9.85 -6.91 19.16
N ILE A 209 10.80 -7.85 19.27
CA ILE A 209 10.63 -9.24 18.77
C ILE A 209 9.43 -9.97 19.37
N LYS A 210 9.04 -9.69 20.61
CA LYS A 210 7.87 -10.33 21.24
C LYS A 210 6.56 -9.88 20.60
N ALA A 211 6.43 -8.59 20.33
CA ALA A 211 5.27 -8.01 19.67
C ALA A 211 5.19 -8.50 18.21
N SER A 212 6.31 -8.48 17.46
CA SER A 212 6.32 -9.00 16.09
C SER A 212 6.02 -10.50 15.97
N ALA A 213 6.45 -11.32 16.95
CA ALA A 213 6.07 -12.73 17.01
C ALA A 213 4.57 -12.91 17.26
N MET A 214 3.98 -12.08 18.12
CA MET A 214 2.54 -12.08 18.36
C MET A 214 1.75 -11.60 17.12
N ALA A 215 2.21 -10.54 16.46
CA ALA A 215 1.65 -10.04 15.20
C ALA A 215 1.65 -11.14 14.13
N SER A 216 2.75 -11.90 14.05
CA SER A 216 2.89 -13.05 13.17
C SER A 216 1.86 -14.14 13.45
N LEU A 217 1.64 -14.47 14.73
CA LEU A 217 0.64 -15.44 15.13
C LEU A 217 -0.77 -14.96 14.80
N VAL A 218 -1.10 -13.72 15.13
CA VAL A 218 -2.43 -13.12 14.91
C VAL A 218 -2.78 -13.14 13.42
N VAL A 219 -1.89 -12.67 12.55
CA VAL A 219 -2.13 -12.70 11.09
C VAL A 219 -2.18 -14.12 10.55
N SER A 220 -1.35 -15.03 11.06
CA SER A 220 -1.39 -16.44 10.65
C SER A 220 -2.70 -17.13 11.06
N ALA A 221 -3.18 -16.88 12.28
CA ALA A 221 -4.46 -17.37 12.78
C ALA A 221 -5.62 -16.79 11.98
N TYR A 222 -5.57 -15.49 11.66
CA TYR A 222 -6.55 -14.82 10.80
C TYR A 222 -6.60 -15.42 9.38
N ARG A 223 -5.43 -15.61 8.76
CA ARG A 223 -5.29 -16.28 7.45
C ARG A 223 -5.81 -17.71 7.50
N ASN A 224 -5.48 -18.47 8.55
CA ASN A 224 -5.96 -19.83 8.74
C ASN A 224 -7.49 -19.89 8.87
N ALA A 225 -8.08 -19.04 9.71
CA ALA A 225 -9.53 -18.95 9.92
C ALA A 225 -10.27 -18.68 8.60
N ARG A 226 -9.83 -17.66 7.83
CA ARG A 226 -10.41 -17.35 6.51
C ARG A 226 -10.27 -18.50 5.52
N ARG A 227 -9.10 -19.14 5.44
CA ARG A 227 -8.86 -20.29 4.54
C ARG A 227 -9.64 -21.55 4.93
N THR A 228 -10.03 -21.65 6.20
CA THR A 228 -10.89 -22.73 6.71
C THR A 228 -12.37 -22.43 6.49
N GLY A 229 -12.72 -21.20 6.07
CA GLY A 229 -14.10 -20.78 5.84
C GLY A 229 -14.87 -20.45 7.11
N LEU A 230 -14.18 -20.06 8.19
CA LEU A 230 -14.84 -19.53 9.39
C LEU A 230 -15.48 -18.17 9.08
N ASP A 231 -16.63 -17.89 9.70
CA ASP A 231 -17.24 -16.56 9.64
C ASP A 231 -16.47 -15.53 10.48
N LEU A 232 -16.85 -14.25 10.39
CA LEU A 232 -16.20 -13.17 11.12
C LEU A 232 -16.14 -13.37 12.65
N ILE A 233 -17.19 -13.92 13.26
CA ILE A 233 -17.28 -14.11 14.73
C ILE A 233 -16.39 -15.29 15.15
N ASP A 234 -16.48 -16.41 14.45
CA ASP A 234 -15.65 -17.59 14.71
C ASP A 234 -14.17 -17.33 14.40
N THR A 235 -13.89 -16.44 13.45
CA THR A 235 -12.54 -15.93 13.18
C THR A 235 -11.98 -15.19 14.40
N ALA A 236 -12.73 -14.26 14.99
CA ALA A 236 -12.31 -13.55 16.20
C ALA A 236 -12.07 -14.51 17.38
N ILE A 237 -12.96 -15.49 17.58
CA ILE A 237 -12.84 -16.52 18.62
C ILE A 237 -11.61 -17.42 18.38
N SER A 238 -11.32 -17.75 17.12
CA SER A 238 -10.16 -18.56 16.76
C SER A 238 -8.85 -17.84 17.06
N ILE A 239 -8.73 -16.56 16.67
CA ILE A 239 -7.53 -15.77 16.94
C ILE A 239 -7.34 -15.59 18.46
N ASP A 240 -8.41 -15.25 19.20
CA ASP A 240 -8.37 -15.14 20.67
C ASP A 240 -7.80 -16.40 21.33
N ARG A 241 -8.25 -17.59 20.87
CA ARG A 241 -7.79 -18.87 21.39
C ARG A 241 -6.29 -19.08 21.16
N TRP A 242 -5.81 -18.79 19.95
CA TRP A 242 -4.40 -18.94 19.60
C TRP A 242 -3.51 -17.98 20.38
N VAL A 243 -3.90 -16.72 20.47
CA VAL A 243 -3.17 -15.73 21.28
C VAL A 243 -3.06 -16.19 22.73
N ARG A 244 -4.16 -16.63 23.32
CA ARG A 244 -4.20 -17.06 24.72
C ARG A 244 -3.38 -18.32 24.98
N SER A 245 -3.28 -19.24 24.02
CA SER A 245 -2.49 -20.48 24.19
C SER A 245 -1.00 -20.24 24.04
N GLU A 246 -0.59 -19.49 23.01
CA GLU A 246 0.82 -19.33 22.65
C GLU A 246 1.51 -18.14 23.34
N HIS A 247 0.76 -17.09 23.67
CA HIS A 247 1.26 -15.88 24.32
C HIS A 247 0.43 -15.51 25.57
N PRO A 248 0.42 -16.36 26.61
CA PRO A 248 -0.37 -16.12 27.81
C PRO A 248 0.01 -14.80 28.48
N GLY A 249 -1.00 -13.96 28.75
CA GLY A 249 -0.83 -12.64 29.36
C GLY A 249 -0.58 -11.50 28.37
N MET A 250 -0.41 -11.80 27.08
CA MET A 250 -0.41 -10.81 26.01
C MET A 250 -1.79 -10.73 25.34
N PHE A 251 -2.07 -9.61 24.69
CA PHE A 251 -3.30 -9.40 23.93
C PHE A 251 -3.05 -8.51 22.71
N ALA A 252 -3.97 -8.55 21.75
CA ALA A 252 -3.97 -7.64 20.62
C ALA A 252 -5.32 -6.92 20.54
N THR A 253 -5.28 -5.60 20.36
CA THR A 253 -6.46 -4.88 19.89
C THR A 253 -6.64 -5.19 18.40
N ALA A 254 -7.89 -5.25 17.93
CA ALA A 254 -8.13 -5.56 16.53
C ALA A 254 -9.42 -4.95 15.98
N LEU A 255 -9.38 -4.65 14.68
CA LEU A 255 -10.55 -4.34 13.88
C LEU A 255 -10.64 -5.36 12.75
N LEU A 256 -11.68 -6.20 12.80
CA LEU A 256 -11.96 -7.22 11.79
C LEU A 256 -13.19 -6.82 11.01
N ALA A 257 -13.13 -6.88 9.68
CA ALA A 257 -14.25 -6.53 8.83
C ALA A 257 -14.44 -7.48 7.65
N GLU A 258 -15.69 -7.67 7.25
CA GLU A 258 -16.13 -8.38 6.06
C GLU A 258 -17.05 -7.47 5.26
N LEU A 259 -16.75 -7.23 3.98
CA LEU A 259 -17.59 -6.46 3.06
C LEU A 259 -18.05 -7.35 1.91
N ASP A 260 -19.37 -7.48 1.77
CA ASP A 260 -19.97 -8.01 0.54
C ASP A 260 -19.98 -6.91 -0.52
N ARG A 261 -19.12 -7.05 -1.54
CA ARG A 261 -18.95 -6.03 -2.59
C ARG A 261 -20.18 -5.87 -3.52
N ARG A 262 -21.08 -6.86 -3.56
CA ARG A 262 -22.30 -6.77 -4.36
C ARG A 262 -23.31 -5.85 -3.70
N THR A 263 -23.49 -6.02 -2.39
CA THR A 263 -24.54 -5.38 -1.61
C THR A 263 -24.09 -4.12 -0.88
N GLY A 264 -22.79 -3.99 -0.59
CA GLY A 264 -22.26 -2.93 0.26
C GLY A 264 -22.44 -3.21 1.76
N LEU A 265 -22.87 -4.41 2.14
CA LEU A 265 -23.03 -4.78 3.54
C LEU A 265 -21.66 -5.00 4.18
N LEU A 266 -21.28 -4.10 5.07
CA LEU A 266 -20.08 -4.18 5.90
C LEU A 266 -20.44 -4.78 7.26
N ARG A 267 -19.75 -5.85 7.66
CA ARG A 267 -19.81 -6.45 9.00
C ARG A 267 -18.49 -6.17 9.70
N ILE A 268 -18.52 -5.66 10.92
CA ILE A 268 -17.30 -5.26 11.65
C ILE A 268 -17.32 -5.74 13.10
N ILE A 269 -16.17 -6.24 13.57
CA ILE A 269 -15.91 -6.53 14.98
C ILE A 269 -14.78 -5.61 15.44
N ASN A 270 -15.06 -4.82 16.47
CA ASN A 270 -14.05 -4.05 17.17
C ASN A 270 -13.68 -4.79 18.47
N ALA A 271 -12.46 -5.30 18.53
CA ALA A 271 -11.87 -6.01 19.65
C ALA A 271 -10.96 -5.08 20.48
N GLY A 272 -11.53 -4.01 21.03
CA GLY A 272 -10.82 -3.04 21.87
C GLY A 272 -9.90 -2.07 21.11
N HIS A 273 -10.11 -1.91 19.80
CA HIS A 273 -9.34 -1.05 18.92
C HIS A 273 -9.98 0.35 18.81
N PRO A 274 -9.27 1.39 18.35
CA PRO A 274 -9.90 2.65 17.97
C PRO A 274 -11.07 2.45 17.00
N ALA A 275 -12.12 3.25 17.15
CA ALA A 275 -13.31 3.13 16.31
C ALA A 275 -13.01 3.65 14.89
N ALA A 276 -13.26 2.82 13.87
CA ALA A 276 -13.11 3.25 12.49
C ALA A 276 -14.13 4.33 12.13
N MET A 277 -13.74 5.24 11.25
CA MET A 277 -14.57 6.35 10.78
C MET A 277 -15.22 6.01 9.44
N LEU A 278 -16.53 6.24 9.34
CA LEU A 278 -17.25 6.21 8.06
C LEU A 278 -17.15 7.60 7.43
N LEU A 279 -16.64 7.65 6.20
CA LEU A 279 -16.59 8.84 5.37
C LEU A 279 -17.53 8.70 4.17
N ARG A 280 -18.27 9.78 3.91
CA ARG A 280 -19.24 9.88 2.82
C ARG A 280 -19.16 11.27 2.20
N ASP A 281 -19.18 11.34 0.88
CA ASP A 281 -19.11 12.60 0.13
C ASP A 281 -17.93 13.50 0.58
N GLY A 282 -16.79 12.88 0.87
CA GLY A 282 -15.57 13.59 1.30
C GLY A 282 -15.56 14.04 2.76
N LYS A 283 -16.54 13.65 3.58
CA LYS A 283 -16.67 14.07 4.98
C LYS A 283 -16.77 12.90 5.94
N ALA A 284 -16.23 13.04 7.15
CA ALA A 284 -16.46 12.11 8.23
C ALA A 284 -17.91 12.25 8.72
N VAL A 285 -18.67 11.16 8.61
CA VAL A 285 -20.09 11.14 9.01
C VAL A 285 -20.22 10.75 10.47
N ARG A 286 -19.58 9.64 10.85
CA ARG A 286 -19.61 9.09 12.21
C ARG A 286 -18.50 8.08 12.43
N ALA A 287 -18.14 7.89 13.70
CA ALA A 287 -17.44 6.69 14.12
C ALA A 287 -18.40 5.48 14.05
N LEU A 288 -17.90 4.35 13.56
CA LEU A 288 -18.58 3.06 13.68
C LEU A 288 -18.61 2.65 15.16
N PRO A 289 -19.55 1.79 15.59
CA PRO A 289 -19.69 1.43 16.99
C PRO A 289 -18.41 0.90 17.63
N GLY A 290 -18.22 1.29 18.90
CA GLY A 290 -17.07 0.90 19.73
C GLY A 290 -17.01 -0.61 20.04
N PRO A 291 -16.20 -1.02 21.03
CA PRO A 291 -15.83 -2.42 21.22
C PRO A 291 -17.02 -3.38 21.32
N THR A 292 -17.09 -4.29 20.36
CA THR A 292 -18.07 -5.38 20.31
C THR A 292 -17.50 -6.72 20.76
N ALA A 293 -16.20 -6.75 21.03
CA ALA A 293 -15.44 -7.83 21.65
C ALA A 293 -14.36 -7.27 22.59
N LEU A 294 -13.84 -8.11 23.49
CA LEU A 294 -12.60 -7.80 24.23
C LEU A 294 -11.39 -7.91 23.29
N PRO A 295 -10.25 -7.30 23.63
CA PRO A 295 -8.98 -7.56 22.95
C PRO A 295 -8.70 -9.07 22.82
N LEU A 296 -8.16 -9.46 21.67
CA LEU A 296 -7.87 -10.84 21.33
C LEU A 296 -6.81 -11.39 22.29
N GLY A 297 -7.10 -12.51 22.94
CA GLY A 297 -6.30 -13.09 24.04
C GLY A 297 -6.97 -12.95 25.41
N LEU A 298 -7.93 -12.03 25.55
CA LEU A 298 -8.66 -11.75 26.79
C LEU A 298 -10.12 -12.23 26.76
N GLY A 299 -10.54 -12.97 25.73
CA GLY A 299 -11.92 -13.41 25.55
C GLY A 299 -12.47 -14.27 26.69
N ASN A 300 -11.59 -14.93 27.46
CA ASN A 300 -11.97 -15.71 28.66
C ASN A 300 -12.42 -14.85 29.85
N LEU A 301 -12.17 -13.53 29.83
CA LEU A 301 -12.60 -12.60 30.88
C LEU A 301 -14.08 -12.18 30.74
N SER A 302 -14.73 -12.57 29.65
CA SER A 302 -16.13 -12.26 29.36
C SER A 302 -16.91 -13.52 29.00
N THR A 303 -18.13 -13.63 29.50
CA THR A 303 -19.09 -14.65 29.04
C THR A 303 -19.80 -14.25 27.75
N ARG A 304 -19.67 -12.98 27.33
CA ARG A 304 -20.26 -12.46 26.09
C ARG A 304 -19.38 -12.82 24.91
N ARG A 305 -19.97 -13.44 23.89
CA ARG A 305 -19.33 -13.67 22.60
C ARG A 305 -19.11 -12.36 21.83
N PRO A 306 -18.10 -12.30 20.93
CA PRO A 306 -17.96 -11.23 19.96
C PRO A 306 -19.26 -11.00 19.17
N ARG A 307 -19.56 -9.75 18.82
CA ARG A 307 -20.69 -9.40 17.96
C ARG A 307 -20.22 -8.59 16.77
N ALA A 308 -20.72 -8.92 15.58
CA ALA A 308 -20.54 -8.08 14.41
C ALA A 308 -21.57 -6.93 14.46
N HIS A 309 -21.11 -5.71 14.20
CA HIS A 309 -21.96 -4.61 13.80
C HIS A 309 -22.11 -4.62 12.29
N GLU A 310 -23.29 -4.24 11.78
CA GLU A 310 -23.58 -4.20 10.35
C GLU A 310 -23.83 -2.76 9.91
N GLU A 311 -23.19 -2.35 8.83
CA GLU A 311 -23.32 -1.04 8.20
C GLU A 311 -23.61 -1.24 6.71
N ALA A 312 -24.64 -0.56 6.20
CA ALA A 312 -24.93 -0.56 4.76
C ALA A 312 -24.18 0.61 4.11
N LEU A 313 -23.12 0.31 3.39
CA LEU A 313 -22.36 1.31 2.66
C LEU A 313 -23.13 1.82 1.45
N HIS A 314 -22.90 3.07 1.10
CA HIS A 314 -23.28 3.65 -0.17
C HIS A 314 -22.07 3.61 -1.12
N PRO A 315 -22.29 3.50 -2.45
CA PRO A 315 -21.20 3.64 -3.40
C PRO A 315 -20.42 4.95 -3.17
N GLY A 316 -19.10 4.86 -3.10
CA GLY A 316 -18.18 5.95 -2.77
C GLY A 316 -17.87 6.11 -1.28
N ASP A 317 -18.57 5.39 -0.39
CA ASP A 317 -18.26 5.40 1.04
C ASP A 317 -16.87 4.80 1.31
N ARG A 318 -16.22 5.36 2.32
CA ARG A 318 -14.90 4.93 2.79
C ARG A 318 -14.92 4.64 4.27
N ILE A 319 -14.18 3.62 4.68
CA ILE A 319 -13.89 3.31 6.08
C ILE A 319 -12.42 3.63 6.34
N LEU A 320 -12.16 4.49 7.32
CA LEU A 320 -10.83 4.77 7.86
C LEU A 320 -10.64 4.02 9.17
N ALA A 321 -9.84 2.97 9.15
CA ALA A 321 -9.34 2.31 10.34
C ALA A 321 -7.92 2.82 10.66
N TYR A 322 -7.57 2.92 11.94
CA TYR A 322 -6.30 3.46 12.38
C TYR A 322 -5.94 2.93 13.76
N THR A 323 -4.65 2.93 14.08
CA THR A 323 -4.11 2.63 15.42
C THR A 323 -3.90 3.91 16.22
N ASP A 324 -3.81 3.77 17.54
CA ASP A 324 -3.69 4.91 18.42
C ASP A 324 -2.37 5.68 18.25
N GLY A 325 -1.30 5.06 17.74
CA GLY A 325 -0.06 5.76 17.38
C GLY A 325 -0.26 6.92 16.39
N ILE A 326 -1.34 6.94 15.61
CA ILE A 326 -1.72 8.13 14.81
C ILE A 326 -2.31 9.24 15.68
N THR A 327 -3.28 8.92 16.53
CA THR A 327 -4.01 9.93 17.31
C THR A 327 -3.26 10.39 18.55
N ASP A 328 -2.43 9.53 19.12
CA ASP A 328 -1.63 9.77 20.33
C ASP A 328 -0.25 10.34 20.02
N ALA A 329 0.15 10.39 18.75
CA ALA A 329 1.31 11.14 18.27
C ALA A 329 1.35 12.55 18.87
N ARG A 330 2.50 12.98 19.41
CA ARG A 330 2.65 14.26 20.11
C ARG A 330 3.56 15.22 19.38
N GLY A 331 3.16 16.49 19.36
CA GLY A 331 3.98 17.58 18.86
C GLY A 331 4.94 18.13 19.92
N ASP A 332 5.71 19.14 19.53
CA ASP A 332 6.70 19.82 20.39
C ASP A 332 6.09 20.45 21.64
N ASP A 333 4.82 20.85 21.56
CA ASP A 333 4.02 21.38 22.66
C ASP A 333 3.45 20.29 23.58
N GLY A 334 3.69 19.03 23.25
CA GLY A 334 3.15 17.86 23.94
C GLY A 334 1.69 17.56 23.60
N GLU A 335 1.03 18.38 22.76
CA GLU A 335 -0.34 18.16 22.33
C GLU A 335 -0.43 16.94 21.41
N ARG A 336 -1.54 16.21 21.53
CA ARG A 336 -1.80 15.04 20.68
C ARG A 336 -2.19 15.50 19.28
N PHE A 337 -1.84 14.72 18.26
CA PHE A 337 -2.30 14.92 16.89
C PHE A 337 -3.82 14.91 16.87
N GLY A 338 -4.41 13.89 17.52
CA GLY A 338 -5.83 13.82 17.83
C GLY A 338 -6.71 13.43 16.64
N LEU A 339 -7.92 13.00 16.96
CA LEU A 339 -8.90 12.57 15.96
C LEU A 339 -9.35 13.74 15.05
N ASP A 340 -9.47 14.95 15.60
CA ASP A 340 -9.93 16.11 14.84
C ASP A 340 -8.98 16.44 13.69
N ARG A 341 -7.66 16.43 13.92
CA ARG A 341 -6.67 16.67 12.86
C ARG A 341 -6.62 15.53 11.84
N LEU A 342 -6.80 14.28 12.29
CA LEU A 342 -6.89 13.13 11.40
C LEU A 342 -8.08 13.26 10.44
N VAL A 343 -9.25 13.59 10.97
CA VAL A 343 -10.47 13.82 10.18
C VAL A 343 -10.27 14.99 9.23
N ASP A 344 -9.85 16.15 9.72
CA ASP A 344 -9.61 17.35 8.90
C ASP A 344 -8.64 17.07 7.74
N PHE A 345 -7.56 16.35 8.03
CA PHE A 345 -6.55 15.99 7.04
C PHE A 345 -7.16 15.14 5.92
N VAL A 346 -7.87 14.08 6.33
CA VAL A 346 -8.48 13.15 5.39
C VAL A 346 -9.53 13.86 4.54
N GLU A 347 -10.43 14.64 5.15
CA GLU A 347 -11.45 15.39 4.41
C GLU A 347 -10.85 16.30 3.34
N ARG A 348 -9.76 17.02 3.65
CA ARG A 348 -9.06 17.85 2.67
C ARG A 348 -8.49 17.01 1.52
N ALA A 349 -7.82 15.91 1.84
CA ALA A 349 -7.23 15.04 0.82
C ALA A 349 -8.28 14.39 -0.09
N LEU A 350 -9.47 14.07 0.45
CA LEU A 350 -10.60 13.59 -0.33
C LEU A 350 -11.15 14.66 -1.28
N ASN A 351 -11.27 15.90 -0.81
CA ASN A 351 -11.74 17.03 -1.61
C ASN A 351 -10.77 17.38 -2.75
N ASP A 352 -9.46 17.22 -2.52
CA ASP A 352 -8.42 17.38 -3.54
C ASP A 352 -8.40 16.24 -4.58
N ARG A 353 -9.27 15.22 -4.42
CA ARG A 353 -9.37 14.03 -5.29
C ARG A 353 -8.05 13.29 -5.44
N LEU A 354 -7.23 13.28 -4.39
CA LEU A 354 -6.00 12.51 -4.39
C LEU A 354 -6.33 11.01 -4.44
N PRO A 355 -5.53 10.19 -5.14
CA PRO A 355 -5.64 8.75 -5.06
C PRO A 355 -5.52 8.28 -3.60
N SER A 356 -6.32 7.31 -3.17
CA SER A 356 -6.34 6.83 -1.79
C SER A 356 -4.93 6.42 -1.26
N PRO A 357 -4.05 5.77 -2.05
CA PRO A 357 -2.67 5.49 -1.63
C PRO A 357 -1.82 6.75 -1.39
N GLU A 358 -2.08 7.82 -2.15
CA GLU A 358 -1.43 9.10 -1.96
C GLU A 358 -1.96 9.83 -0.72
N THR A 359 -3.26 9.75 -0.45
CA THR A 359 -3.83 10.26 0.80
C THR A 359 -3.19 9.60 2.02
N MET A 360 -3.04 8.27 2.02
CA MET A 360 -2.37 7.56 3.11
C MET A 360 -0.90 7.95 3.25
N ARG A 361 -0.16 8.02 2.12
CA ARG A 361 1.24 8.48 2.14
C ARG A 361 1.37 9.87 2.77
N ARG A 362 0.52 10.82 2.37
CA ARG A 362 0.58 12.18 2.93
C ARG A 362 0.14 12.21 4.40
N LEU A 363 -0.82 11.38 4.80
CA LEU A 363 -1.24 11.27 6.20
C LEU A 363 -0.05 10.89 7.07
N VAL A 364 0.67 9.82 6.72
CA VAL A 364 1.81 9.39 7.54
C VAL A 364 2.92 10.42 7.59
N ARG A 365 3.18 11.10 6.47
CA ARG A 365 4.14 12.21 6.44
C ARG A 365 3.72 13.38 7.34
N ALA A 366 2.42 13.66 7.43
CA ALA A 366 1.90 14.69 8.32
C ALA A 366 2.03 14.28 9.80
N VAL A 367 1.77 13.01 10.14
CA VAL A 367 1.97 12.49 11.51
C VAL A 367 3.45 12.51 11.88
N LEU A 368 4.34 12.01 11.02
CA LEU A 368 5.80 12.04 11.23
C LEU A 368 6.31 13.47 11.41
N ALA A 369 5.91 14.40 10.54
CA ALA A 369 6.31 15.79 10.65
C ALA A 369 5.79 16.45 11.95
N TYR A 370 4.62 16.02 12.45
CA TYR A 370 4.10 16.49 13.73
C TYR A 370 4.95 16.03 14.91
N GLN A 371 5.56 14.84 14.85
CA GLN A 371 6.45 14.30 15.89
C GLN A 371 7.96 14.48 15.60
N GLN A 372 8.35 15.45 14.78
CA GLN A 372 9.76 15.68 14.40
C GLN A 372 10.48 14.42 13.86
N ASP A 373 9.78 13.62 13.06
CA ASP A 373 10.26 12.36 12.49
C ASP A 373 10.66 11.27 13.52
N GLN A 374 10.14 11.35 14.76
CA GLN A 374 10.29 10.31 15.79
C GLN A 374 8.92 9.82 16.25
N LEU A 375 8.59 8.56 15.91
CA LEU A 375 7.39 7.92 16.42
C LEU A 375 7.70 7.21 17.73
N ASP A 376 6.84 7.43 18.74
CA ASP A 376 6.91 6.75 20.03
C ASP A 376 6.20 5.38 20.01
N ASP A 377 5.33 5.17 19.01
CA ASP A 377 4.52 3.97 18.82
C ASP A 377 4.26 3.72 17.32
N ASP A 378 3.74 2.55 16.97
CA ASP A 378 3.37 2.26 15.59
C ASP A 378 2.15 3.10 15.14
N ALA A 379 2.30 3.77 14.02
CA ALA A 379 1.28 4.56 13.34
C ALA A 379 0.81 3.84 12.08
N THR A 380 -0.34 3.16 12.18
CA THR A 380 -0.96 2.42 11.09
C THR A 380 -2.32 3.02 10.75
N ALA A 381 -2.59 3.21 9.46
CA ALA A 381 -3.91 3.56 8.97
C ALA A 381 -4.25 2.73 7.73
N MET A 382 -5.55 2.50 7.56
CA MET A 382 -6.10 1.79 6.44
C MET A 382 -7.37 2.46 5.94
N PHE A 383 -7.45 2.63 4.62
CA PHE A 383 -8.68 2.90 3.91
C PHE A 383 -9.23 1.64 3.25
N LEU A 384 -10.54 1.48 3.41
CA LEU A 384 -11.39 0.64 2.59
C LEU A 384 -12.40 1.53 1.86
N GLU A 385 -12.43 1.49 0.53
CA GLU A 385 -13.36 2.25 -0.30
C GLU A 385 -14.19 1.30 -1.16
N TRP A 386 -15.52 1.46 -1.13
CA TRP A 386 -16.45 0.66 -1.92
C TRP A 386 -17.04 1.47 -3.06
N ARG A 387 -16.95 0.95 -4.29
CA ARG A 387 -17.33 1.60 -5.55
C ARG A 387 -16.79 3.03 -5.63
N PRO A 388 -15.46 3.17 -5.70
CA PRO A 388 -14.85 4.49 -5.77
C PRO A 388 -15.45 5.26 -6.97
N PRO A 389 -15.76 6.56 -6.82
CA PRO A 389 -16.30 7.36 -7.92
C PRO A 389 -15.29 7.53 -9.07
N HIS A 390 -14.02 7.27 -8.80
CA HIS A 390 -12.93 7.29 -9.77
C HIS A 390 -12.12 6.01 -9.62
N LEU A 391 -11.93 5.28 -10.72
CA LEU A 391 -11.06 4.11 -10.72
C LEU A 391 -9.63 4.53 -10.33
N PRO A 392 -8.95 3.81 -9.42
CA PRO A 392 -7.53 4.06 -9.13
C PRO A 392 -6.65 4.02 -10.39
N LEU A 393 -7.10 3.27 -11.39
CA LEU A 393 -6.48 3.09 -12.70
C LEU A 393 -7.19 3.86 -13.82
N GLY A 394 -8.04 4.84 -13.52
CA GLY A 394 -8.68 5.67 -14.54
C GLY A 394 -7.66 6.39 -15.44
N HIS A 395 -6.46 6.64 -14.91
CA HIS A 395 -5.32 7.10 -15.68
C HIS A 395 -4.82 6.09 -16.72
N LEU A 396 -5.25 4.82 -16.74
CA LEU A 396 -4.95 3.83 -17.77
C LEU A 396 -6.08 3.65 -18.79
N GLU A 397 -7.22 4.34 -18.64
CA GLU A 397 -8.33 4.28 -19.61
C GLU A 397 -7.93 4.77 -21.01
N HIS A 398 -6.90 5.60 -21.12
CA HIS A 398 -6.35 5.99 -22.42
C HIS A 398 -5.51 4.88 -23.08
N LEU A 399 -5.15 3.83 -22.34
CA LEU A 399 -4.44 2.64 -22.83
C LEU A 399 -5.38 1.51 -23.23
N THR A 400 -6.63 1.52 -22.75
CA THR A 400 -7.68 0.64 -23.27
C THR A 400 -8.13 1.15 -24.64
N ALA A 401 -8.13 0.28 -25.65
CA ALA A 401 -8.64 0.64 -26.97
C ALA A 401 -10.10 1.11 -26.85
N PRO A 402 -10.54 2.10 -27.65
CA PRO A 402 -11.95 2.49 -27.65
C PRO A 402 -12.80 1.25 -27.92
N ASP A 403 -13.83 1.11 -27.09
CA ASP A 403 -14.80 0.04 -27.05
C ASP A 403 -15.00 -0.55 -28.45
N ARG A 404 -14.47 -1.76 -28.69
CA ARG A 404 -14.91 -2.54 -29.84
C ARG A 404 -16.33 -2.92 -29.52
N THR A 405 -17.25 -2.04 -29.91
CA THR A 405 -18.66 -2.34 -30.11
C THR A 405 -18.71 -3.72 -30.72
N ILE A 406 -19.15 -4.69 -29.92
CA ILE A 406 -19.47 -6.02 -30.38
C ILE A 406 -20.68 -5.80 -31.30
N VAL A 407 -20.40 -5.56 -32.58
CA VAL A 407 -21.41 -5.67 -33.63
C VAL A 407 -21.76 -7.15 -33.65
N SER A 408 -22.85 -7.48 -32.97
CA SER A 408 -23.47 -8.79 -33.10
C SER A 408 -24.03 -8.92 -34.53
N PRO A 409 -23.82 -10.05 -35.20
CA PRO A 409 -24.39 -10.31 -36.53
C PRO A 409 -25.91 -10.40 -36.52
#